data_AF-A0A085W5S2-F1
#
_entry.id   AF-A0A085W5S2-F1
#
_cell.length_a   1.000
_cell.length_b   1.000
_cell.length_c   1.000
_cell.angle_alpha   90.00
_cell.angle_beta   90.00
_cell.angle_gamma   90.00
#
_symmetry.space_group_name_H-M   'P 1'
#
loop_
_entity.id
_entity.type
_entity.pdbx_description
1 polymer ?
#
loop_
_entity_poly.entity_id
_entity_poly.type
_entity_poly.pdbx_seq_one_letter_code
_entity_poly.pdbx_strand_id
1 'polypeptide(L)'
;MVLADAIIAARMHPAIDTSAKKIFAAPEFFFRGGSAGVYNIEDVSYINEFLDTFLAKPHYKKWTFVLGTALAAMPEENSKTEILNISLVRNGGVRVTGKTDASEQDALAHGSSDSRLIYKEYVSAIDFLGPNFGRGDLFHDDPAQGGRAHIRGKPKTLMPTSGARPTGKYMRHRNSANEHGRTRTWKPSGHLQGEIYGEFLHGRIKTLPELNRRLRPTTYKTSERSRTGLGGGIDFQMSGMRFALEICLDHAQQRAAEAVHSDVDVHLVTSCGMTPRYSCCKSRGFLFHVDGITDDAARVWAYKRTSSGHLQMRPQTSLDMTHPSRWLNSTTDATNLFEAGKGSVVIFRADALP
;
A
#
# COMPACT_ATOMS: atom_id res chain seq x y z
N MET A 1 -9.92 -9.48 -10.91
CA MET A 1 -9.83 -10.95 -10.78
C MET A 1 -8.42 -11.42 -10.42
N VAL A 2 -7.39 -10.95 -11.13
CA VAL A 2 -5.95 -11.19 -10.90
C VAL A 2 -5.51 -11.47 -9.44
N LEU A 3 -5.81 -10.59 -8.48
CA LEU A 3 -5.36 -10.78 -7.08
C LEU A 3 -5.94 -12.03 -6.41
N ALA A 4 -7.22 -12.32 -6.65
CA ALA A 4 -7.88 -13.48 -6.06
C ALA A 4 -7.25 -14.76 -6.64
N ASP A 5 -7.03 -14.79 -7.95
CA ASP A 5 -6.34 -15.88 -8.66
C ASP A 5 -4.93 -16.09 -8.06
N ALA A 6 -4.17 -15.00 -7.86
CA ALA A 6 -2.83 -15.06 -7.26
C ALA A 6 -2.83 -15.57 -5.81
N ILE A 7 -3.77 -15.14 -4.97
CA ILE A 7 -3.88 -15.60 -3.58
C ILE A 7 -4.34 -17.07 -3.51
N ILE A 8 -5.19 -17.52 -4.43
CA ILE A 8 -5.59 -18.92 -4.55
C ILE A 8 -4.42 -19.79 -5.00
N ALA A 9 -3.71 -19.41 -6.06
CA ALA A 9 -2.54 -20.14 -6.55
C ALA A 9 -1.41 -20.18 -5.51
N ALA A 10 -1.18 -19.08 -4.77
CA ALA A 10 -0.30 -19.07 -3.60
C ALA A 10 -0.69 -20.17 -2.61
N ARG A 11 -1.96 -20.16 -2.14
CA ARG A 11 -2.47 -21.10 -1.14
C ARG A 11 -2.40 -22.57 -1.60
N MET A 12 -2.63 -22.83 -2.88
CA MET A 12 -2.68 -24.18 -3.45
C MET A 12 -1.28 -24.74 -3.80
N HIS A 13 -0.21 -23.96 -3.67
CA HIS A 13 1.12 -24.39 -4.05
C HIS A 13 1.65 -25.52 -3.13
N PRO A 14 2.15 -26.65 -3.70
CA PRO A 14 2.49 -27.84 -2.93
C PRO A 14 3.64 -27.66 -1.92
N ALA A 15 4.50 -26.65 -2.12
CA ALA A 15 5.56 -26.34 -1.16
C ALA A 15 5.08 -25.52 0.07
N ILE A 16 3.80 -25.13 0.15
CA ILE A 16 3.30 -24.45 1.37
C ILE A 16 3.16 -25.43 2.52
N ASP A 17 4.02 -25.23 3.52
CA ASP A 17 3.82 -25.75 4.88
C ASP A 17 2.52 -25.16 5.45
N THR A 18 1.46 -25.97 5.53
CA THR A 18 0.14 -25.54 6.04
C THR A 18 0.16 -25.17 7.53
N SER A 19 1.17 -25.61 8.29
CA SER A 19 1.34 -25.33 9.72
C SER A 19 1.97 -23.95 9.99
N ALA A 20 2.85 -23.47 9.11
CA ALA A 20 3.60 -22.22 9.26
C ALA A 20 2.72 -20.94 9.28
N LYS A 21 3.30 -19.80 9.66
CA LYS A 21 2.79 -18.47 9.27
C LYS A 21 3.17 -18.18 7.81
N LYS A 22 2.33 -17.46 7.08
CA LYS A 22 2.56 -17.07 5.68
C LYS A 22 2.49 -15.56 5.54
N ILE A 23 3.31 -15.01 4.65
CA ILE A 23 3.20 -13.63 4.18
C ILE A 23 2.96 -13.70 2.67
N PHE A 24 1.83 -13.16 2.22
CA PHE A 24 1.61 -12.86 0.81
C PHE A 24 1.96 -11.38 0.61
N ALA A 25 2.82 -11.06 -0.36
CA ALA A 25 3.20 -9.69 -0.66
C ALA A 25 3.14 -9.42 -2.16
N ALA A 26 2.62 -8.27 -2.54
CA ALA A 26 2.51 -7.80 -3.93
C ALA A 26 3.28 -6.47 -4.11
N PRO A 27 3.68 -6.09 -5.33
CA PRO A 27 4.54 -4.93 -5.58
C PRO A 27 3.82 -3.58 -5.43
N GLU A 28 4.59 -2.49 -5.51
CA GLU A 28 4.02 -1.15 -5.66
C GLU A 28 3.18 -1.05 -6.95
N PHE A 29 2.11 -0.27 -6.90
CA PHE A 29 1.13 -0.07 -7.97
C PHE A 29 0.34 -1.30 -8.42
N PHE A 30 0.38 -2.39 -7.64
CA PHE A 30 -0.41 -3.59 -7.90
C PHE A 30 -1.91 -3.30 -8.12
N PHE A 31 -2.45 -2.28 -7.46
CA PHE A 31 -3.74 -1.69 -7.81
C PHE A 31 -3.53 -0.37 -8.57
N ARG A 32 -3.73 -0.37 -9.89
CA ARG A 32 -3.87 0.87 -10.69
C ARG A 32 -5.32 1.07 -11.12
N GLY A 33 -5.82 2.29 -10.93
CA GLY A 33 -7.23 2.65 -11.12
C GLY A 33 -7.67 2.74 -12.59
N GLY A 34 -7.86 1.58 -13.24
CA GLY A 34 -8.42 1.48 -14.59
C GLY A 34 -7.73 2.39 -15.62
N SER A 35 -8.52 2.99 -16.51
CA SER A 35 -8.03 3.94 -17.54
C SER A 35 -7.50 5.28 -16.99
N ALA A 36 -7.63 5.52 -15.67
CA ALA A 36 -7.06 6.69 -15.02
C ALA A 36 -5.75 6.38 -14.28
N GLY A 37 -5.36 5.11 -14.10
CA GLY A 37 -4.22 4.72 -13.27
C GLY A 37 -4.34 5.04 -11.76
N VAL A 38 -5.36 5.79 -11.34
CA VAL A 38 -5.60 6.28 -9.97
C VAL A 38 -7.08 6.09 -9.61
N TYR A 39 -7.34 5.66 -8.38
CA TYR A 39 -8.68 5.53 -7.80
C TYR A 39 -9.12 6.83 -7.13
N ASN A 40 -10.42 7.07 -6.91
CA ASN A 40 -10.81 8.09 -5.93
C ASN A 40 -10.49 7.55 -4.52
N ILE A 41 -10.22 8.41 -3.54
CA ILE A 41 -9.93 7.97 -2.15
C ILE A 41 -11.08 7.19 -1.53
N GLU A 42 -12.32 7.52 -1.92
CA GLU A 42 -13.53 6.80 -1.58
C GLU A 42 -13.50 5.35 -2.10
N ASP A 43 -13.08 5.14 -3.36
CA ASP A 43 -12.97 3.80 -3.97
C ASP A 43 -11.93 2.92 -3.25
N VAL A 44 -10.84 3.53 -2.77
CA VAL A 44 -9.79 2.83 -2.00
C VAL A 44 -10.31 2.33 -0.65
N SER A 45 -11.30 3.02 -0.05
CA SER A 45 -11.91 2.55 1.20
C SER A 45 -12.66 1.21 1.03
N TYR A 46 -13.32 1.02 -0.12
CA TYR A 46 -14.05 -0.22 -0.45
C TYR A 46 -13.13 -1.41 -0.76
N ILE A 47 -11.83 -1.21 -0.98
CA ILE A 47 -10.86 -2.30 -1.20
C ILE A 47 -10.91 -3.29 -0.02
N ASN A 48 -11.01 -2.80 1.22
CA ASN A 48 -11.09 -3.68 2.40
C ASN A 48 -12.36 -4.55 2.44
N GLU A 49 -13.52 -3.96 2.10
CA GLU A 49 -14.80 -4.68 2.06
C GLU A 49 -14.84 -5.72 0.94
N PHE A 50 -14.34 -5.35 -0.25
CA PHE A 50 -14.20 -6.29 -1.36
C PHE A 50 -13.28 -7.47 -0.99
N LEU A 51 -12.14 -7.19 -0.36
CA LEU A 51 -11.18 -8.21 0.07
C LEU A 51 -11.71 -9.12 1.16
N ASP A 52 -12.60 -8.66 2.04
CA ASP A 52 -13.24 -9.49 3.07
C ASP A 52 -13.95 -10.72 2.47
N THR A 53 -14.52 -10.59 1.27
CA THR A 53 -15.17 -11.71 0.55
C THR A 53 -14.17 -12.83 0.15
N PHE A 54 -12.88 -12.52 0.09
CA PHE A 54 -11.80 -13.47 -0.24
C PHE A 54 -10.98 -13.86 0.99
N LEU A 55 -10.52 -12.88 1.78
CA LEU A 55 -9.48 -13.03 2.79
C LEU A 55 -10.01 -13.40 4.17
N ALA A 56 -11.28 -13.14 4.48
CA ALA A 56 -11.87 -13.52 5.78
C ALA A 56 -12.15 -15.04 5.91
N LYS A 57 -11.80 -15.86 4.91
CA LYS A 57 -12.05 -17.30 4.91
C LYS A 57 -11.13 -18.02 5.92
N PRO A 58 -11.61 -19.01 6.71
CA PRO A 58 -10.84 -19.62 7.81
C PRO A 58 -9.47 -20.19 7.43
N HIS A 59 -9.30 -20.68 6.20
CA HIS A 59 -8.02 -21.19 5.68
C HIS A 59 -6.92 -20.12 5.56
N TYR A 60 -7.27 -18.84 5.65
CA TYR A 60 -6.31 -17.73 5.69
C TYR A 60 -5.91 -17.30 7.11
N LYS A 61 -6.39 -17.95 8.19
CA LYS A 61 -6.08 -17.58 9.60
C LYS A 61 -4.58 -17.52 9.97
N LYS A 62 -3.70 -18.14 9.18
CA LYS A 62 -2.22 -18.10 9.36
C LYS A 62 -1.51 -17.20 8.34
N TRP A 63 -2.23 -16.36 7.61
CA TRP A 63 -1.69 -15.48 6.58
C TRP A 63 -1.71 -14.01 7.00
N THR A 64 -0.64 -13.31 6.69
CA THR A 64 -0.57 -11.85 6.61
C THR A 64 -0.48 -11.46 5.13
N PHE A 65 -1.26 -10.48 4.71
CA PHE A 65 -1.35 -9.99 3.35
C PHE A 65 -0.82 -8.56 3.28
N VAL A 66 0.14 -8.31 2.40
CA VAL A 66 0.70 -7.00 2.07
C VAL A 66 0.35 -6.78 0.60
N LEU A 67 -0.76 -6.12 0.32
CA LEU A 67 -1.46 -6.27 -0.96
C LEU A 67 -0.88 -5.39 -2.09
N GLY A 68 0.39 -5.01 -1.98
CA GLY A 68 0.99 -4.01 -2.84
C GLY A 68 0.41 -2.64 -2.54
N THR A 69 0.39 -1.75 -3.53
CA THR A 69 -0.14 -0.39 -3.32
C THR A 69 -1.17 0.03 -4.35
N ALA A 70 -2.02 0.98 -3.93
CA ALA A 70 -2.98 1.70 -4.73
C ALA A 70 -2.60 3.19 -4.79
N LEU A 71 -2.75 3.80 -5.97
CA LEU A 71 -2.79 5.26 -6.10
C LEU A 71 -4.22 5.74 -5.84
N ALA A 72 -4.39 6.65 -4.87
CA ALA A 72 -5.65 7.27 -4.51
C ALA A 72 -5.60 8.78 -4.75
N ALA A 73 -6.65 9.34 -5.33
CA ALA A 73 -6.84 10.75 -5.58
C ALA A 73 -7.79 11.35 -4.53
N MET A 74 -7.34 12.40 -3.84
CA MET A 74 -8.19 13.25 -3.00
C MET A 74 -8.48 14.57 -3.72
N PRO A 75 -9.75 14.95 -3.95
CA PRO A 75 -10.08 16.22 -4.59
C PRO A 75 -9.78 17.40 -3.65
N GLU A 76 -9.00 18.38 -4.11
CA GLU A 76 -8.85 19.68 -3.44
C GLU A 76 -9.79 20.74 -4.02
N GLU A 77 -9.98 21.82 -3.28
CA GLU A 77 -10.49 23.09 -3.80
C GLU A 77 -9.54 23.62 -4.91
N ASN A 78 -10.10 24.33 -5.90
CA ASN A 78 -9.35 24.94 -7.01
C ASN A 78 -8.72 23.95 -8.03
N SER A 79 -9.41 22.83 -8.33
CA SER A 79 -9.08 21.89 -9.42
C SER A 79 -7.75 21.12 -9.29
N LYS A 80 -7.02 21.29 -8.19
CA LYS A 80 -5.93 20.40 -7.80
C LYS A 80 -6.47 19.07 -7.28
N THR A 81 -5.61 18.06 -7.26
CA THR A 81 -5.94 16.74 -6.73
C THR A 81 -4.70 16.17 -6.08
N GLU A 82 -4.77 15.89 -4.80
CA GLU A 82 -3.68 15.26 -4.07
C GLU A 82 -3.64 13.77 -4.41
N ILE A 83 -2.44 13.21 -4.58
CA ILE A 83 -2.24 11.76 -4.73
C ILE A 83 -1.54 11.14 -3.52
N LEU A 84 -2.14 10.05 -3.07
CA LEU A 84 -1.64 9.14 -2.05
C LEU A 84 -1.23 7.83 -2.72
N ASN A 85 -0.05 7.31 -2.40
CA ASN A 85 0.33 5.92 -2.70
C ASN A 85 0.22 5.13 -1.39
N ILE A 86 -0.69 4.17 -1.34
CA ILE A 86 -1.15 3.51 -0.10
C ILE A 86 -1.01 2.00 -0.23
N SER A 87 -0.28 1.36 0.68
CA SER A 87 -0.30 -0.09 0.87
C SER A 87 -1.36 -0.50 1.89
N LEU A 88 -2.04 -1.62 1.62
CA LEU A 88 -2.95 -2.25 2.57
C LEU A 88 -2.30 -3.52 3.12
N VAL A 89 -2.17 -3.58 4.45
CA VAL A 89 -1.65 -4.75 5.18
C VAL A 89 -2.74 -5.32 6.08
N ARG A 90 -2.98 -6.63 6.08
CA ARG A 90 -4.00 -7.26 6.94
C ARG A 90 -3.78 -8.74 7.26
N ASN A 91 -4.33 -9.21 8.36
CA ASN A 91 -4.48 -10.63 8.64
C ASN A 91 -5.56 -11.27 7.75
N GLY A 92 -5.37 -12.54 7.44
CA GLY A 92 -6.38 -13.42 6.86
C GLY A 92 -7.20 -14.16 7.92
N GLY A 93 -8.33 -14.72 7.50
CA GLY A 93 -9.25 -15.46 8.36
C GLY A 93 -10.05 -14.58 9.32
N VAL A 94 -9.96 -13.26 9.20
CA VAL A 94 -10.68 -12.26 9.99
C VAL A 94 -11.40 -11.29 9.04
N ARG A 95 -12.63 -10.91 9.38
CA ARG A 95 -13.35 -9.80 8.72
C ARG A 95 -12.88 -8.48 9.27
N VAL A 96 -12.53 -7.52 8.42
CA VAL A 96 -12.21 -6.15 8.84
C VAL A 96 -13.52 -5.40 9.01
N THR A 97 -14.19 -5.65 10.14
CA THR A 97 -15.38 -4.89 10.50
C THR A 97 -14.98 -3.45 10.77
N GLY A 98 -15.48 -2.48 9.97
CA GLY A 98 -15.31 -1.03 10.18
C GLY A 98 -15.96 -0.46 11.46
N LYS A 99 -16.27 -1.35 12.41
CA LYS A 99 -16.70 -1.10 13.79
C LYS A 99 -15.68 -1.75 14.72
N THR A 100 -14.55 -1.10 14.93
CA THR A 100 -13.82 -1.29 16.18
C THR A 100 -14.42 -0.32 17.19
N ASP A 101 -15.21 -0.85 18.13
CA ASP A 101 -15.75 -0.06 19.25
C ASP A 101 -14.65 0.28 20.28
N ALA A 102 -13.47 -0.34 20.16
CA ALA A 102 -12.24 0.14 20.79
C ALA A 102 -11.87 1.53 20.25
N SER A 103 -11.47 2.44 21.14
CA SER A 103 -11.04 3.77 20.68
C SER A 103 -9.85 3.63 19.74
N GLU A 104 -9.73 4.55 18.77
CA GLU A 104 -8.60 4.58 17.83
C GLU A 104 -7.25 4.62 18.59
N GLN A 105 -7.27 5.22 19.79
CA GLN A 105 -6.16 5.30 20.73
C GLN A 105 -5.80 3.93 21.35
N ASP A 106 -6.78 3.08 21.69
CA ASP A 106 -6.55 1.72 22.17
C ASP A 106 -6.01 0.80 21.05
N ALA A 107 -6.51 0.96 19.81
CA ALA A 107 -6.01 0.23 18.64
C ALA A 107 -4.58 0.66 18.20
N LEU A 108 -4.14 1.84 18.65
CA LEU A 108 -2.77 2.36 18.55
C LEU A 108 -1.89 1.93 19.73
N ALA A 109 -2.45 1.72 20.92
CA ALA A 109 -1.74 1.31 22.13
C ALA A 109 -1.53 -0.22 22.20
N HIS A 110 -2.53 -1.03 21.84
CA HIS A 110 -2.54 -2.49 22.03
C HIS A 110 -2.17 -3.31 20.79
N GLY A 111 -1.57 -2.68 19.77
CA GLY A 111 -0.69 -3.33 18.81
C GLY A 111 -1.32 -4.23 17.73
N SER A 112 -2.52 -4.77 17.93
CA SER A 112 -3.11 -5.78 17.03
C SER A 112 -4.45 -5.35 16.41
N SER A 113 -4.40 -4.47 15.41
CA SER A 113 -5.50 -4.40 14.43
C SER A 113 -5.25 -5.42 13.32
N ASP A 114 -6.31 -6.10 12.88
CA ASP A 114 -6.22 -7.05 11.76
C ASP A 114 -6.01 -6.38 10.39
N SER A 115 -5.94 -5.04 10.33
CA SER A 115 -5.67 -4.26 9.12
C SER A 115 -4.95 -2.94 9.44
N ARG A 116 -4.06 -2.51 8.54
CA ARG A 116 -3.30 -1.25 8.57
C ARG A 116 -3.19 -0.67 7.14
N LEU A 117 -3.29 0.64 7.00
CA LEU A 117 -2.98 1.36 5.77
C LEU A 117 -1.62 2.04 5.93
N ILE A 118 -0.65 1.74 5.07
CA ILE A 118 0.69 2.34 5.11
C ILE A 118 0.81 3.31 3.94
N TYR A 119 1.13 4.57 4.22
CA TYR A 119 1.26 5.62 3.20
C TYR A 119 2.73 5.83 2.83
N LYS A 120 3.00 5.95 1.53
CA LYS A 120 4.29 6.41 1.01
C LYS A 120 4.52 7.86 1.45
N GLU A 121 5.68 8.15 2.03
CA GLU A 121 6.04 9.51 2.43
C GLU A 121 6.83 10.20 1.33
N TYR A 122 7.79 9.50 0.72
CA TYR A 122 8.62 10.07 -0.33
C TYR A 122 8.01 9.79 -1.70
N VAL A 123 7.29 10.77 -2.24
CA VAL A 123 6.69 10.67 -3.58
C VAL A 123 7.79 10.76 -4.66
N SER A 124 7.75 9.82 -5.60
CA SER A 124 8.66 9.68 -6.73
C SER A 124 7.94 9.96 -8.05
N ALA A 125 8.69 10.17 -9.13
CA ALA A 125 8.11 10.44 -10.44
C ALA A 125 7.13 9.33 -10.90
N ILE A 126 7.37 8.06 -10.52
CA ILE A 126 6.53 6.92 -10.90
C ILE A 126 5.10 6.94 -10.32
N ASP A 127 4.87 7.72 -9.25
CA ASP A 127 3.52 8.01 -8.73
C ASP A 127 2.68 8.86 -9.70
N PHE A 128 3.35 9.65 -10.55
CA PHE A 128 2.76 10.51 -11.57
C PHE A 128 2.82 9.89 -12.98
N LEU A 129 2.97 8.58 -13.11
CA LEU A 129 2.99 7.92 -14.41
C LEU A 129 1.63 7.29 -14.71
N GLY A 130 1.18 7.45 -15.96
CA GLY A 130 -0.16 7.08 -16.37
C GLY A 130 -0.35 5.56 -16.50
N PRO A 131 -1.56 5.11 -16.89
CA PRO A 131 -1.81 3.70 -17.20
C PRO A 131 -0.96 3.19 -18.38
N ASN A 132 -0.45 4.09 -19.22
CA ASN A 132 0.42 3.81 -20.36
C ASN A 132 1.93 3.92 -20.04
N PHE A 133 2.35 3.83 -18.76
CA PHE A 133 3.77 3.84 -18.40
C PHE A 133 4.56 2.77 -19.16
N GLY A 134 5.61 3.19 -19.88
CA GLY A 134 6.38 2.37 -20.83
C GLY A 134 6.09 2.66 -22.31
N ARG A 135 4.93 3.26 -22.65
CA ARG A 135 4.49 3.55 -24.05
C ARG A 135 4.64 5.01 -24.52
N GLY A 136 5.40 5.84 -23.82
CA GLY A 136 5.60 7.25 -24.17
C GLY A 136 4.48 8.20 -23.71
N ASP A 137 3.22 7.77 -23.68
CA ASP A 137 2.11 8.56 -23.13
C ASP A 137 2.02 8.40 -21.59
N LEU A 138 2.42 9.46 -20.89
CA LEU A 138 2.50 9.50 -19.43
C LEU A 138 1.54 10.55 -18.85
N PHE A 139 1.38 10.53 -17.53
CA PHE A 139 0.72 11.59 -16.77
C PHE A 139 1.65 12.82 -16.60
N HIS A 140 2.28 13.28 -17.70
CA HIS A 140 3.19 14.42 -17.71
C HIS A 140 3.00 15.30 -18.93
N ASP A 141 2.80 16.59 -18.68
CA ASP A 141 3.60 17.63 -19.31
C ASP A 141 4.23 18.44 -18.17
N ASP A 142 5.55 18.46 -18.10
CA ASP A 142 6.39 19.12 -17.08
C ASP A 142 6.25 18.62 -15.61
N PRO A 143 7.22 17.84 -15.10
CA PRO A 143 7.36 17.52 -13.67
C PRO A 143 7.33 18.73 -12.72
N ALA A 144 7.68 19.94 -13.16
CA ALA A 144 7.61 21.14 -12.33
C ALA A 144 6.18 21.66 -12.11
N GLN A 145 5.18 21.17 -12.87
CA GLN A 145 3.77 21.58 -12.78
C GLN A 145 2.86 20.54 -12.11
N GLY A 146 3.42 19.41 -11.68
CA GLY A 146 2.67 18.24 -11.18
C GLY A 146 2.27 17.29 -12.31
N GLY A 147 1.88 16.06 -11.95
CA GLY A 147 1.37 15.12 -12.95
C GLY A 147 0.03 15.59 -13.54
N ARG A 148 -0.33 15.17 -14.75
CA ARG A 148 -1.64 15.48 -15.37
C ARG A 148 -2.45 14.22 -15.58
N ALA A 149 -3.67 14.20 -15.04
CA ALA A 149 -4.54 13.03 -14.96
C ALA A 149 -5.93 13.28 -15.52
N HIS A 150 -6.58 12.25 -16.07
CA HIS A 150 -8.02 12.26 -16.30
C HIS A 150 -8.75 11.53 -15.18
N ILE A 151 -9.28 12.28 -14.21
CA ILE A 151 -10.05 11.73 -13.08
C ILE A 151 -11.53 11.97 -13.36
N ARG A 152 -12.31 10.88 -13.42
CA ARG A 152 -13.74 10.89 -13.80
C ARG A 152 -14.00 11.67 -15.10
N GLY A 153 -13.14 11.44 -16.11
CA GLY A 153 -13.21 12.09 -17.43
C GLY A 153 -12.80 13.56 -17.47
N LYS A 154 -12.30 14.15 -16.38
CA LYS A 154 -11.86 15.56 -16.32
C LYS A 154 -10.35 15.67 -16.13
N PRO A 155 -9.65 16.56 -16.85
CA PRO A 155 -8.24 16.82 -16.61
C PRO A 155 -8.03 17.43 -15.21
N LYS A 156 -7.00 16.96 -14.51
CA LYS A 156 -6.60 17.36 -13.16
C LYS A 156 -5.10 17.48 -13.06
N THR A 157 -4.64 18.47 -12.29
CA THR A 157 -3.24 18.54 -11.84
C THR A 157 -3.10 17.74 -10.56
N LEU A 158 -2.23 16.73 -10.62
CA LEU A 158 -1.85 15.89 -9.49
C LEU A 158 -0.74 16.56 -8.68
N MET A 159 -0.97 16.69 -7.38
CA MET A 159 0.00 17.15 -6.39
C MET A 159 0.35 15.99 -5.46
N PRO A 160 1.59 15.90 -4.92
CA PRO A 160 1.85 15.06 -3.75
C PRO A 160 0.88 15.45 -2.63
N THR A 161 0.28 14.49 -1.91
CA THR A 161 -0.52 14.85 -0.74
C THR A 161 0.29 15.68 0.26
N SER A 162 -0.35 16.71 0.81
CA SER A 162 0.11 17.56 1.88
C SER A 162 0.45 16.71 3.11
N GLY A 163 1.71 16.29 3.18
CA GLY A 163 2.23 15.31 4.12
C GLY A 163 3.46 14.62 3.54
N ALA A 164 3.41 14.29 2.25
CA ALA A 164 4.51 13.70 1.49
C ALA A 164 5.70 14.66 1.33
N ARG A 165 6.89 14.06 1.20
CA ARG A 165 8.17 14.69 0.89
C ARG A 165 8.53 14.42 -0.56
N PRO A 166 8.14 15.28 -1.51
CA PRO A 166 8.50 15.07 -2.91
C PRO A 166 10.00 15.32 -3.11
N THR A 167 10.67 14.42 -3.81
CA THR A 167 12.13 14.50 -4.03
C THR A 167 12.48 15.22 -5.34
N GLY A 168 13.70 15.78 -5.43
CA GLY A 168 14.18 16.42 -6.67
C GLY A 168 13.55 17.80 -6.95
N LYS A 169 13.27 18.12 -8.23
CA LYS A 169 12.81 19.45 -8.68
C LYS A 169 11.49 19.91 -8.04
N TYR A 170 10.68 18.98 -7.53
CA TYR A 170 9.44 19.24 -6.81
C TYR A 170 9.65 20.00 -5.47
N MET A 171 10.88 20.08 -4.93
CA MET A 171 11.20 20.75 -3.66
C MET A 171 11.01 22.30 -3.65
N ARG A 172 10.52 22.93 -4.72
CA ARG A 172 10.40 24.41 -4.78
C ARG A 172 9.34 24.98 -3.83
N HIS A 173 8.38 24.19 -3.36
CA HIS A 173 7.44 24.60 -2.30
C HIS A 173 7.99 24.27 -0.90
N ARG A 174 9.08 24.96 -0.52
CA ARG A 174 9.80 24.78 0.78
C ARG A 174 8.95 24.99 2.06
N ASN A 175 7.73 25.50 1.96
CA ASN A 175 6.84 25.75 3.10
C ASN A 175 5.83 24.60 3.32
N SER A 176 6.21 23.35 3.05
CA SER A 176 5.33 22.17 3.05
C SER A 176 4.95 21.65 4.45
N ALA A 177 4.29 22.50 5.24
CA ALA A 177 3.23 22.25 6.25
C ALA A 177 3.30 21.06 7.26
N ASN A 178 4.34 20.22 7.28
CA ASN A 178 4.37 18.95 8.00
C ASN A 178 5.64 18.76 8.82
N GLU A 179 5.86 19.72 9.71
CA GLU A 179 6.61 19.43 10.92
C GLU A 179 5.84 18.42 11.77
N HIS A 180 6.59 17.56 12.47
CA HIS A 180 6.06 16.64 13.48
C HIS A 180 5.32 17.43 14.58
N GLY A 181 4.16 16.95 15.04
CA GLY A 181 3.33 17.57 16.06
C GLY A 181 2.22 18.52 15.57
N ARG A 182 2.14 18.84 14.26
CA ARG A 182 1.10 19.74 13.72
C ARG A 182 -0.29 19.09 13.67
N THR A 183 -1.32 19.89 13.90
CA THR A 183 -2.73 19.49 13.83
C THR A 183 -3.33 19.77 12.45
N ARG A 184 -4.02 18.80 11.86
CA ARG A 184 -4.74 18.90 10.58
C ARG A 184 -6.22 18.58 10.75
N THR A 185 -7.07 19.09 9.87
CA THR A 185 -8.51 18.78 9.84
C THR A 185 -8.95 18.42 8.42
N TRP A 186 -9.34 17.17 8.20
CA TRP A 186 -9.97 16.71 6.97
C TRP A 186 -11.48 16.99 7.00
N LYS A 187 -12.08 17.22 5.84
CA LYS A 187 -13.53 17.40 5.66
C LYS A 187 -14.01 16.56 4.46
N PRO A 188 -15.15 15.86 4.55
CA PRO A 188 -15.76 15.21 3.40
C PRO A 188 -16.05 16.21 2.27
N SER A 189 -15.75 15.85 1.02
CA SER A 189 -16.09 16.67 -0.15
C SER A 189 -17.61 16.83 -0.30
N GLY A 190 -18.10 17.92 -0.88
CA GLY A 190 -19.55 18.13 -1.07
C GLY A 190 -20.25 17.02 -1.84
N HIS A 191 -19.52 16.34 -2.73
CA HIS A 191 -20.01 15.14 -3.43
C HIS A 191 -20.14 13.95 -2.48
N LEU A 192 -19.10 13.64 -1.70
CA LEU A 192 -19.12 12.57 -0.70
C LEU A 192 -20.19 12.82 0.39
N GLN A 193 -20.41 14.07 0.80
CA GLN A 193 -21.53 14.44 1.68
C GLN A 193 -22.87 14.05 1.05
N GLY A 194 -23.08 14.37 -0.24
CA GLY A 194 -24.27 13.96 -0.99
C GLY A 194 -24.45 12.45 -1.09
N GLU A 195 -23.37 11.70 -1.32
CA GLU A 195 -23.39 10.23 -1.33
C GLU A 195 -23.76 9.65 0.06
N ILE A 196 -23.17 10.18 1.13
CA ILE A 196 -23.45 9.79 2.52
C ILE A 196 -24.92 10.09 2.88
N TYR A 197 -25.46 11.26 2.50
CA TYR A 197 -26.89 11.56 2.65
C TYR A 197 -27.76 10.59 1.84
N GLY A 198 -27.34 10.25 0.62
CA GLY A 198 -27.95 9.20 -0.19
C GLY A 198 -28.00 7.85 0.53
N GLU A 199 -26.90 7.41 1.14
CA GLU A 199 -26.86 6.17 1.93
C GLU A 199 -27.85 6.19 3.11
N PHE A 200 -27.99 7.33 3.78
CA PHE A 200 -28.95 7.50 4.87
C PHE A 200 -30.41 7.43 4.39
N LEU A 201 -30.74 8.16 3.32
CA LEU A 201 -32.10 8.15 2.74
C LEU A 201 -32.52 6.77 2.21
N HIS A 202 -31.56 5.96 1.73
CA HIS A 202 -31.80 4.57 1.30
C HIS A 202 -31.66 3.54 2.44
N GLY A 203 -31.55 3.97 3.70
CA GLY A 203 -31.48 3.08 4.87
C GLY A 203 -30.19 2.25 5.01
N ARG A 204 -29.16 2.52 4.20
CA ARG A 204 -27.81 1.92 4.34
C ARG A 204 -27.13 2.44 5.60
N ILE A 205 -27.20 3.76 5.84
CA ILE A 205 -26.87 4.35 7.14
C ILE A 205 -28.14 4.37 7.99
N LYS A 206 -28.18 3.55 9.04
CA LYS A 206 -29.40 3.33 9.83
C LYS A 206 -29.65 4.35 10.95
N THR A 207 -28.66 5.18 11.29
CA THR A 207 -28.75 6.06 12.46
C THR A 207 -28.17 7.45 12.17
N LEU A 208 -28.81 8.49 12.72
CA LEU A 208 -28.34 9.87 12.63
C LEU A 208 -26.93 10.07 13.26
N PRO A 209 -26.56 9.40 14.38
CA PRO A 209 -25.18 9.39 14.86
C PRO A 209 -24.15 8.87 13.85
N GLU A 210 -24.45 7.81 13.08
CA GLU A 210 -23.52 7.31 12.05
C GLU A 210 -23.41 8.28 10.87
N LEU A 211 -24.53 8.87 10.43
CA LEU A 211 -24.54 9.95 9.43
C LEU A 211 -23.65 11.11 9.88
N ASN A 212 -23.88 11.63 11.08
CA ASN A 212 -23.10 12.74 11.64
C ASN A 212 -21.62 12.37 11.83
N ARG A 213 -21.30 11.12 12.20
CA ARG A 213 -19.92 10.62 12.31
C ARG A 213 -19.19 10.71 10.96
N ARG A 214 -19.84 10.28 9.86
CA ARG A 214 -19.24 10.32 8.52
C ARG A 214 -19.16 11.71 7.90
N LEU A 215 -20.07 12.62 8.27
CA LEU A 215 -20.05 14.01 7.81
C LEU A 215 -19.10 14.92 8.62
N ARG A 216 -18.70 14.50 9.84
CA ARG A 216 -17.93 15.34 10.76
C ARG A 216 -16.48 15.54 10.27
N PRO A 217 -15.96 16.77 10.28
CA PRO A 217 -14.53 17.03 10.09
C PRO A 217 -13.66 16.27 11.10
N THR A 218 -12.65 15.56 10.60
CA THR A 218 -11.74 14.74 11.42
C THR A 218 -10.44 15.47 11.65
N THR A 219 -10.10 15.70 12.92
CA THR A 219 -8.87 16.41 13.32
C THR A 219 -7.83 15.44 13.89
N TYR A 220 -6.59 15.50 13.39
CA TYR A 220 -5.50 14.57 13.74
C TYR A 220 -4.15 15.29 13.88
N LYS A 221 -3.21 14.69 14.63
CA LYS A 221 -1.83 15.20 14.82
C LYS A 221 -0.80 14.41 14.01
N THR A 222 0.23 15.09 13.51
CA THR A 222 1.42 14.45 12.91
C THR A 222 2.35 13.92 14.01
N SER A 223 2.94 12.73 13.86
CA SER A 223 3.79 12.05 14.89
C SER A 223 4.71 11.02 14.21
N GLU A 224 5.66 10.35 14.86
CA GLU A 224 6.59 9.49 14.10
C GLU A 224 5.91 8.23 13.49
N ARG A 225 4.88 7.70 14.15
CA ARG A 225 3.92 6.68 13.64
C ARG A 225 2.99 7.21 12.51
N SER A 226 3.24 8.43 12.06
CA SER A 226 2.48 9.18 11.06
C SER A 226 3.27 10.43 10.63
N ARG A 227 4.58 10.32 10.29
CA ARG A 227 5.53 11.47 10.26
C ARG A 227 5.09 12.62 9.34
N THR A 228 4.31 12.27 8.32
CA THR A 228 3.61 13.12 7.33
C THR A 228 2.31 13.76 7.81
N GLY A 229 1.77 13.34 8.95
CA GLY A 229 0.39 13.54 9.37
C GLY A 229 -0.61 12.50 8.88
N LEU A 230 -0.33 11.81 7.78
CA LEU A 230 -1.33 11.02 7.03
C LEU A 230 -1.72 9.69 7.70
N GLY A 231 -1.21 9.41 8.89
CA GLY A 231 -1.40 8.16 9.60
C GLY A 231 -0.50 7.03 9.09
N GLY A 232 -0.83 5.81 9.52
CA GLY A 232 -0.38 4.56 8.93
C GLY A 232 0.73 3.82 9.66
N GLY A 233 1.86 4.48 9.95
CA GLY A 233 2.97 3.93 10.74
C GLY A 233 3.66 2.74 10.08
N ILE A 234 4.80 2.99 9.43
CA ILE A 234 5.57 1.93 8.75
C ILE A 234 5.96 0.77 9.68
N ASP A 235 6.06 1.04 10.99
CA ASP A 235 6.30 0.07 12.06
C ASP A 235 5.00 -0.35 12.76
N PHE A 236 4.68 -1.63 12.69
CA PHE A 236 3.45 -2.20 13.27
C PHE A 236 3.64 -3.65 13.72
N GLN A 237 2.86 -4.07 14.73
CA GLN A 237 2.74 -5.50 15.06
C GLN A 237 1.56 -6.12 14.32
N MET A 238 1.72 -7.35 13.85
CA MET A 238 0.65 -8.14 13.26
C MET A 238 0.95 -9.63 13.39
N SER A 239 -0.05 -10.45 13.70
CA SER A 239 0.09 -11.91 13.75
C SER A 239 1.15 -12.46 14.73
N GLY A 240 1.63 -11.64 15.67
CA GLY A 240 2.70 -11.98 16.62
C GLY A 240 4.12 -11.58 16.18
N MET A 241 4.26 -10.86 15.05
CA MET A 241 5.53 -10.34 14.54
C MET A 241 5.52 -8.82 14.47
N ARG A 242 6.67 -8.17 14.65
CA ARG A 242 6.90 -6.74 14.38
C ARG A 242 7.38 -6.56 12.94
N PHE A 243 6.68 -5.74 12.20
CA PHE A 243 6.93 -5.43 10.79
C PHE A 243 7.42 -4.00 10.62
N ALA A 244 8.30 -3.78 9.65
CA ALA A 244 8.49 -2.50 8.98
C ALA A 244 8.02 -2.63 7.52
N LEU A 245 7.27 -1.68 6.96
CA LEU A 245 6.91 -1.65 5.54
C LEU A 245 7.25 -0.30 4.90
N GLU A 246 8.08 -0.33 3.86
CA GLU A 246 8.44 0.84 3.06
C GLU A 246 7.92 0.70 1.62
N ILE A 247 7.47 1.82 1.03
CA ILE A 247 6.97 1.87 -0.34
C ILE A 247 7.99 2.59 -1.22
N CYS A 248 8.68 1.82 -2.08
CA CYS A 248 9.69 2.27 -3.04
C CYS A 248 10.63 3.33 -2.45
N LEU A 249 10.50 4.58 -2.91
CA LEU A 249 11.40 5.67 -2.58
C LEU A 249 11.53 5.95 -1.07
N ASP A 250 10.55 5.55 -0.24
CA ASP A 250 10.70 5.54 1.23
C ASP A 250 11.99 4.84 1.69
N HIS A 251 12.27 3.66 1.13
CA HIS A 251 13.46 2.88 1.44
C HIS A 251 14.72 3.56 0.90
N ALA A 252 14.70 4.11 -0.32
CA ALA A 252 15.85 4.86 -0.84
C ALA A 252 16.18 6.11 0.01
N GLN A 253 15.19 6.65 0.73
CA GLN A 253 15.29 7.78 1.66
C GLN A 253 15.44 7.35 3.13
N GLN A 254 15.78 6.08 3.38
CA GLN A 254 16.12 5.54 4.70
C GLN A 254 15.04 5.69 5.78
N ARG A 255 13.76 5.78 5.38
CA ARG A 255 12.63 6.12 6.26
C ARG A 255 12.52 5.17 7.46
N ALA A 256 12.65 3.86 7.24
CA ALA A 256 12.63 2.86 8.30
C ALA A 256 13.91 2.83 9.14
N ALA A 257 15.06 3.19 8.59
CA ALA A 257 16.30 3.28 9.36
C ALA A 257 16.32 4.49 10.31
N GLU A 258 15.65 5.59 9.96
CA GLU A 258 15.44 6.73 10.85
C GLU A 258 14.35 6.46 11.91
N ALA A 259 13.22 5.88 11.50
CA ALA A 259 12.00 5.87 12.30
C ALA A 259 11.77 4.60 13.15
N VAL A 260 12.52 3.51 12.90
CA VAL A 260 12.23 2.20 13.49
C VAL A 260 13.44 1.64 14.21
N HIS A 261 13.21 1.13 15.42
CA HIS A 261 14.25 0.49 16.23
C HIS A 261 14.59 -0.91 15.71
N SER A 262 15.75 -1.42 16.13
CA SER A 262 16.40 -2.61 15.58
C SER A 262 15.81 -3.96 16.03
N ASP A 263 14.53 -3.99 16.39
CA ASP A 263 13.80 -5.15 16.90
C ASP A 263 12.71 -5.69 15.94
N VAL A 264 12.65 -5.19 14.71
CA VAL A 264 11.76 -5.65 13.63
C VAL A 264 12.05 -7.11 13.24
N ASP A 265 11.04 -7.97 13.18
CA ASP A 265 11.15 -9.34 12.68
C ASP A 265 11.28 -9.37 11.16
N VAL A 266 10.41 -8.60 10.50
CA VAL A 266 10.20 -8.62 9.05
C VAL A 266 10.18 -7.20 8.50
N HIS A 267 11.12 -6.91 7.60
CA HIS A 267 11.17 -5.64 6.88
C HIS A 267 10.70 -5.86 5.44
N LEU A 268 9.55 -5.32 5.08
CA LEU A 268 8.99 -5.38 3.73
C LEU A 268 9.33 -4.11 2.96
N VAL A 269 9.66 -4.28 1.69
CA VAL A 269 9.83 -3.19 0.73
C VAL A 269 9.00 -3.53 -0.49
N THR A 270 7.89 -2.81 -0.73
CA THR A 270 7.11 -2.94 -1.97
C THR A 270 7.52 -1.83 -2.92
N SER A 271 7.95 -2.16 -4.15
CA SER A 271 8.53 -1.17 -5.05
C SER A 271 8.22 -1.42 -6.52
N CYS A 272 8.58 -0.44 -7.35
CA CYS A 272 8.54 -0.52 -8.79
C CYS A 272 9.81 0.17 -9.33
N GLY A 273 10.90 -0.60 -9.44
CA GLY A 273 12.16 -0.22 -10.08
C GLY A 273 13.30 0.09 -9.11
N MET A 274 13.34 -0.53 -7.93
CA MET A 274 14.32 -0.21 -6.88
C MET A 274 14.90 -1.46 -6.23
N THR A 275 16.21 -1.44 -5.92
CA THR A 275 16.88 -2.47 -5.12
C THR A 275 17.16 -1.99 -3.69
N PRO A 276 16.85 -2.79 -2.64
CA PRO A 276 17.16 -2.48 -1.25
C PRO A 276 18.65 -2.31 -0.96
N ARG A 277 18.98 -1.51 0.05
CA ARG A 277 20.38 -1.23 0.45
C ARG A 277 20.67 -1.45 1.94
N TYR A 278 19.65 -1.53 2.80
CA TYR A 278 19.79 -1.81 4.23
C TYR A 278 18.63 -2.67 4.75
N SER A 279 18.66 -3.05 6.03
CA SER A 279 17.46 -3.48 6.73
C SER A 279 17.44 -3.01 8.18
N CYS A 280 16.26 -2.61 8.68
CA CYS A 280 16.01 -2.32 10.09
C CYS A 280 15.73 -3.59 10.94
N CYS A 281 15.69 -4.79 10.32
CA CYS A 281 15.46 -6.04 11.03
C CYS A 281 16.41 -6.28 12.20
N LYS A 282 15.92 -6.98 13.22
CA LYS A 282 16.74 -7.61 14.27
C LYS A 282 17.69 -8.66 13.70
N SER A 283 18.67 -9.07 14.50
CA SER A 283 19.55 -10.19 14.12
C SER A 283 18.72 -11.43 13.78
N ARG A 284 19.04 -12.09 12.64
CA ARG A 284 18.27 -13.21 12.05
C ARG A 284 16.88 -12.86 11.50
N GLY A 285 16.43 -11.61 11.56
CA GLY A 285 15.22 -11.14 10.88
C GLY A 285 15.37 -11.12 9.34
N PHE A 286 14.27 -10.86 8.65
CA PHE A 286 14.15 -11.01 7.19
C PHE A 286 13.73 -9.71 6.51
N LEU A 287 14.51 -9.27 5.53
CA LEU A 287 14.03 -8.30 4.54
C LEU A 287 13.36 -9.05 3.38
N PHE A 288 12.12 -8.72 3.07
CA PHE A 288 11.42 -9.13 1.86
C PHE A 288 11.24 -7.92 0.94
N HIS A 289 11.67 -8.04 -0.30
CA HIS A 289 11.59 -6.97 -1.28
C HIS A 289 10.76 -7.45 -2.46
N VAL A 290 9.69 -6.74 -2.81
CA VAL A 290 8.75 -7.11 -3.87
C VAL A 290 8.72 -6.00 -4.92
N ASP A 291 9.43 -6.20 -6.03
CA ASP A 291 9.48 -5.22 -7.11
C ASP A 291 8.53 -5.56 -8.27
N GLY A 292 7.87 -4.53 -8.81
CA GLY A 292 6.92 -4.64 -9.92
C GLY A 292 7.49 -4.41 -11.33
N ILE A 293 8.71 -3.90 -11.47
CA ILE A 293 9.34 -3.60 -12.77
C ILE A 293 10.84 -3.96 -12.75
N THR A 294 11.11 -5.27 -12.81
CA THR A 294 12.42 -5.76 -13.26
C THR A 294 12.25 -6.56 -14.55
N ASP A 295 13.31 -6.62 -15.35
CA ASP A 295 13.27 -6.93 -16.80
C ASP A 295 12.57 -8.26 -17.18
N ASP A 296 12.44 -9.22 -16.26
CA ASP A 296 11.82 -10.51 -16.51
C ASP A 296 10.44 -10.72 -15.82
N ALA A 297 10.25 -10.22 -14.60
CA ALA A 297 9.04 -10.45 -13.80
C ALA A 297 8.94 -9.51 -12.59
N ALA A 298 7.76 -9.52 -11.94
CA ALA A 298 7.67 -9.08 -10.55
C ALA A 298 8.41 -10.09 -9.66
N ARG A 299 9.45 -9.64 -8.96
CA ARG A 299 10.38 -10.49 -8.20
C ARG A 299 10.29 -10.19 -6.71
N VAL A 300 10.33 -11.25 -5.90
CA VAL A 300 10.42 -11.17 -4.44
C VAL A 300 11.81 -11.63 -4.00
N TRP A 301 12.64 -10.79 -3.42
CA TRP A 301 13.91 -11.20 -2.82
C TRP A 301 13.78 -11.34 -1.31
N ALA A 302 14.58 -12.23 -0.72
CA ALA A 302 14.64 -12.43 0.72
C ALA A 302 16.09 -12.41 1.21
N TYR A 303 16.33 -11.52 2.16
CA TYR A 303 17.64 -11.35 2.78
C TYR A 303 17.54 -11.64 4.26
N LYS A 304 18.35 -12.58 4.76
CA LYS A 304 18.48 -12.79 6.20
C LYS A 304 19.56 -11.87 6.73
N ARG A 305 19.25 -11.10 7.77
CA ARG A 305 20.25 -10.25 8.45
C ARG A 305 21.19 -11.14 9.29
N THR A 306 22.49 -11.08 9.02
CA THR A 306 23.51 -11.81 9.78
C THR A 306 23.70 -11.19 11.18
N SER A 307 24.41 -11.89 12.06
CA SER A 307 24.85 -11.33 13.35
C SER A 307 25.78 -10.12 13.18
N SER A 308 26.56 -10.07 12.10
CA SER A 308 27.37 -8.91 11.68
C SER A 308 26.56 -7.78 11.03
N GLY A 309 25.23 -7.91 10.91
CA GLY A 309 24.35 -6.90 10.35
C GLY A 309 24.25 -6.85 8.83
N HIS A 310 25.06 -7.62 8.10
CA HIS A 310 25.01 -7.73 6.64
C HIS A 310 23.74 -8.46 6.17
N LEU A 311 23.34 -8.19 4.92
CA LEU A 311 22.24 -8.87 4.25
C LEU A 311 22.76 -10.06 3.44
N GLN A 312 22.40 -11.28 3.84
CA GLN A 312 22.66 -12.48 3.07
C GLN A 312 21.40 -12.85 2.27
N MET A 313 21.46 -12.69 0.94
CA MET A 313 20.43 -13.20 0.04
C MET A 313 20.28 -14.72 0.23
N ARG A 314 19.04 -15.17 0.40
CA ARG A 314 18.71 -16.60 0.52
C ARG A 314 18.35 -17.15 -0.86
N PRO A 315 18.85 -18.34 -1.25
CA PRO A 315 18.26 -19.09 -2.36
C PRO A 315 16.77 -19.31 -2.10
N GLN A 316 15.95 -19.15 -3.12
CA GLN A 316 14.49 -19.23 -3.01
C GLN A 316 13.92 -20.27 -3.96
N THR A 317 12.79 -20.84 -3.56
CA THR A 317 11.79 -21.34 -4.50
C THR A 317 10.82 -20.20 -4.77
N SER A 318 11.08 -19.42 -5.81
CA SER A 318 10.14 -18.42 -6.32
C SER A 318 9.04 -19.12 -7.10
N LEU A 319 7.79 -19.00 -6.67
CA LEU A 319 6.65 -19.33 -7.52
C LEU A 319 6.41 -18.16 -8.46
N ASP A 320 6.65 -18.38 -9.75
CA ASP A 320 6.19 -17.46 -10.80
C ASP A 320 4.66 -17.55 -10.90
N MET A 321 3.97 -16.42 -10.73
CA MET A 321 2.51 -16.35 -10.83
C MET A 321 2.02 -16.08 -12.25
N THR A 322 2.93 -15.97 -13.23
CA THR A 322 2.58 -15.80 -14.65
C THR A 322 2.03 -17.09 -15.25
N HIS A 323 0.76 -17.37 -14.97
CA HIS A 323 0.11 -18.56 -15.52
C HIS A 323 -0.06 -18.42 -17.04
N PRO A 324 0.36 -19.40 -17.87
CA PRO A 324 0.34 -19.28 -19.34
C PRO A 324 -1.04 -19.17 -20.01
N SER A 325 -2.15 -19.19 -19.25
CA SER A 325 -3.51 -19.34 -19.78
C SER A 325 -4.23 -18.02 -20.10
N ARG A 326 -3.52 -16.89 -20.23
CA ARG A 326 -4.08 -15.60 -20.70
C ARG A 326 -3.19 -14.83 -21.69
N TRP A 327 -2.50 -15.54 -22.59
CA TRP A 327 -1.99 -14.93 -23.83
C TRP A 327 -3.16 -14.65 -24.79
N LEU A 328 -3.95 -13.61 -24.49
CA LEU A 328 -4.79 -12.97 -25.51
C LEU A 328 -3.88 -12.07 -26.34
N ASN A 329 -3.67 -12.45 -27.60
CA ASN A 329 -2.85 -11.71 -28.56
C ASN A 329 -3.39 -10.28 -28.76
N SER A 330 -2.74 -9.30 -28.13
CA SER A 330 -2.72 -7.93 -28.63
C SER A 330 -1.37 -7.29 -28.30
N THR A 331 -0.60 -6.94 -29.33
CA THR A 331 0.71 -6.31 -29.21
C THR A 331 0.57 -4.84 -28.85
N THR A 332 0.47 -4.51 -27.56
CA THR A 332 0.69 -3.15 -27.04
C THR A 332 1.30 -3.18 -25.61
N ASP A 333 2.31 -2.33 -25.36
CA ASP A 333 3.27 -2.42 -24.22
C ASP A 333 3.03 -1.64 -22.88
N ALA A 334 1.82 -1.58 -22.32
CA ALA A 334 1.59 -1.03 -20.95
C ALA A 334 0.29 -1.51 -20.29
N THR A 335 -0.68 -1.99 -21.07
CA THR A 335 -1.69 -2.98 -20.63
C THR A 335 -1.03 -4.20 -19.95
N ASN A 336 0.26 -4.43 -20.22
CA ASN A 336 1.14 -5.43 -19.64
C ASN A 336 1.49 -5.25 -18.15
N LEU A 337 1.23 -4.10 -17.51
CA LEU A 337 1.72 -3.85 -16.15
C LEU A 337 0.88 -4.50 -15.03
N PHE A 338 -0.46 -4.44 -15.06
CA PHE A 338 -1.29 -5.00 -13.96
C PHE A 338 -2.58 -5.77 -14.34
N GLU A 339 -2.96 -5.88 -15.62
CA GLU A 339 -4.06 -6.79 -16.01
C GLU A 339 -3.59 -8.25 -16.24
N ALA A 340 -2.28 -8.46 -16.42
CA ALA A 340 -1.68 -9.75 -16.75
C ALA A 340 -1.27 -10.63 -15.55
N GLY A 341 -1.39 -10.13 -14.31
CA GLY A 341 -1.12 -10.93 -13.10
C GLY A 341 0.34 -11.37 -12.91
N LYS A 342 1.30 -10.54 -13.32
CA LYS A 342 2.71 -10.74 -12.97
C LYS A 342 2.91 -10.53 -11.47
N GLY A 343 3.39 -11.57 -10.80
CA GLY A 343 3.67 -11.61 -9.37
C GLY A 343 4.59 -12.78 -9.08
N SER A 344 5.24 -12.79 -7.92
CA SER A 344 5.88 -14.00 -7.41
C SER A 344 5.52 -14.22 -5.96
N VAL A 345 5.24 -15.47 -5.60
CA VAL A 345 5.01 -15.89 -4.21
C VAL A 345 6.25 -16.61 -3.75
N VAL A 346 6.82 -16.20 -2.61
CA VAL A 346 7.96 -16.91 -2.02
C VAL A 346 7.56 -17.49 -0.68
N ILE A 347 7.86 -18.77 -0.53
CA ILE A 347 7.46 -19.57 0.62
C ILE A 347 8.69 -19.77 1.51
N PHE A 348 8.54 -19.42 2.79
CA PHE A 348 9.56 -19.64 3.81
C PHE A 348 9.03 -20.65 4.83
N ARG A 349 9.89 -21.56 5.27
CA ARG A 349 9.57 -22.45 6.40
C ARG A 349 9.79 -21.67 7.71
N ALA A 350 8.89 -21.89 8.67
CA ALA A 350 8.84 -21.10 9.91
C ALA A 350 10.00 -21.40 10.88
N ASP A 351 10.65 -22.57 10.75
CA ASP A 351 11.88 -22.94 11.46
C ASP A 351 13.09 -22.01 11.15
N ALA A 352 12.99 -21.19 10.11
CA ALA A 352 13.98 -20.16 9.79
C ALA A 352 13.74 -18.81 10.51
N LEU A 353 12.53 -18.58 11.03
CA LEU A 353 12.14 -17.40 11.83
C LEU A 353 12.39 -17.68 13.33
N PRO A 354 12.82 -16.67 14.11
CA PRO A 354 13.12 -16.83 15.54
C PRO A 354 11.86 -16.98 16.41
#